data_AF-A0A358NJ29-F1
#
_entry.id   AF-A0A358NJ29-F1
#
_cell.length_a   1.000
_cell.length_b   1.000
_cell.length_c   1.000
_cell.angle_alpha   90.00
_cell.angle_beta   90.00
_cell.angle_gamma   90.00
#
_symmetry.space_group_name_H-M   'P 1'
#
loop_
_entity.id
_entity.type
_entity.pdbx_description
1 polymer ?
#
loop_
_entity_poly.entity_id
_entity_poly.type
_entity_poly.pdbx_seq_one_letter_code
_entity_poly.pdbx_strand_id
1 'polypeptide(L)'
;MFRVSVASSDTEEEAPYSNLQNYTRYLMMLEGTAHVYHNGRYDIVLNSYDKIDIFDGGWESSAAGRMTDFNLMVHKECSGEMSVIDKNCTYEVRSGMNMFFCGRGSAVFEFADEKISVCAGELLILEDEGCSFNINVGRNGAKLIMMRVCC
;
A
#
# COMPACT_ATOMS: atom_id res chain seq x y z
N MET A 1 1.17 -15.16 -5.62
CA MET A 1 2.44 -14.55 -5.18
C MET A 1 2.33 -13.03 -5.24
N PHE A 2 2.83 -12.32 -4.23
CA PHE A 2 2.78 -10.85 -4.16
C PHE A 2 4.06 -10.31 -3.52
N ARG A 3 4.31 -9.00 -3.64
CA ARG A 3 5.39 -8.28 -2.98
C ARG A 3 4.90 -6.90 -2.53
N VAL A 4 5.30 -6.50 -1.33
CA VAL A 4 5.19 -5.12 -0.84
C VAL A 4 6.59 -4.49 -0.78
N SER A 5 6.70 -3.21 -1.08
CA SER A 5 7.97 -2.48 -0.97
C SER A 5 7.77 -0.99 -0.77
N VAL A 6 8.77 -0.36 -0.15
CA VAL A 6 8.96 1.09 -0.13
C VAL A 6 10.16 1.42 -1.02
N ALA A 7 10.04 2.46 -1.85
CA ALA A 7 11.13 2.98 -2.67
C ALA A 7 11.20 4.51 -2.54
N SER A 8 12.40 5.08 -2.67
CA SER A 8 12.62 6.53 -2.56
C SER A 8 13.46 7.04 -3.72
N SER A 9 13.19 8.27 -4.14
CA SER A 9 13.99 9.06 -5.08
C SER A 9 14.30 10.42 -4.46
N ASP A 10 15.58 10.79 -4.47
CA ASP A 10 16.07 12.09 -3.97
C ASP A 10 16.37 13.09 -5.10
N THR A 11 16.04 12.75 -6.36
CA THR A 11 16.23 13.62 -7.54
C THR A 11 14.89 14.00 -8.17
N GLU A 12 14.86 15.03 -9.01
CA GLU A 12 13.67 15.38 -9.81
C GLU A 12 13.64 14.65 -11.16
N GLU A 13 14.66 13.84 -11.45
CA GLU A 13 14.80 13.20 -12.75
C GLU A 13 13.77 12.09 -12.93
N GLU A 14 13.33 11.90 -14.18
CA GLU A 14 12.45 10.80 -14.54
C GLU A 14 13.23 9.47 -14.52
N ALA A 15 12.68 8.48 -13.82
CA ALA A 15 13.22 7.13 -13.78
C ALA A 15 12.16 6.10 -14.19
N PRO A 16 12.52 5.09 -15.00
CA PRO A 16 11.58 4.05 -15.40
C PRO A 16 11.28 3.10 -14.22
N TYR A 17 10.02 2.67 -14.12
CA TYR A 17 9.67 1.52 -13.31
C TYR A 17 10.13 0.23 -13.97
N SER A 18 10.55 -0.74 -13.15
CA SER A 18 10.88 -2.08 -13.65
C SER A 18 9.65 -2.74 -14.26
N ASN A 19 9.82 -3.36 -15.43
CA ASN A 19 8.78 -4.12 -16.10
C ASN A 19 8.44 -5.39 -15.30
N LEU A 20 7.18 -5.50 -14.85
CA LEU A 20 6.64 -6.61 -14.08
C LEU A 20 5.41 -7.19 -14.78
N GLN A 21 5.66 -7.82 -15.93
CA GLN A 21 4.62 -8.56 -16.66
C GLN A 21 3.90 -9.54 -15.73
N ASN A 22 2.58 -9.66 -15.91
CA ASN A 22 1.68 -10.50 -15.11
C ASN A 22 1.45 -10.03 -13.66
N TYR A 23 1.84 -8.81 -13.31
CA TYR A 23 1.50 -8.20 -12.02
C TYR A 23 0.58 -6.99 -12.19
N THR A 24 -0.28 -6.75 -11.20
CA THR A 24 -0.98 -5.48 -10.99
C THR A 24 -0.22 -4.72 -9.92
N ARG A 25 0.06 -3.43 -10.15
CA ARG A 25 0.69 -2.53 -9.17
C ARG A 25 -0.35 -1.62 -8.56
N TYR A 26 -0.28 -1.46 -7.24
CA TYR A 26 -0.98 -0.45 -6.48
C TYR A 26 0.09 0.49 -5.90
N LEU A 27 0.09 1.73 -6.35
CA LEU A 27 1.12 2.72 -6.03
C LEU A 27 0.52 3.87 -5.22
N MET A 28 1.20 4.26 -4.15
CA MET A 28 0.86 5.43 -3.34
C MET A 28 2.12 6.18 -2.95
N MET A 29 2.09 7.51 -3.01
CA MET A 29 3.17 8.32 -2.44
C MET A 29 2.99 8.42 -0.92
N LEU A 30 4.04 8.10 -0.17
CA LEU A 30 4.13 8.31 1.28
C LEU A 30 4.62 9.72 1.59
N GLU A 31 5.59 10.19 0.84
CA GLU A 31 6.21 11.50 1.00
C GLU A 31 6.50 12.13 -0.37
N GLY A 32 6.46 13.45 -0.42
CA GLY A 32 6.70 14.21 -1.65
C GLY A 32 5.56 14.11 -2.67
N THR A 33 5.93 14.34 -3.92
CA THR A 33 5.02 14.38 -5.07
C THR A 33 5.73 13.77 -6.26
N ALA A 34 5.02 12.91 -7.00
CA ALA A 34 5.52 12.30 -8.22
C ALA A 34 4.60 12.63 -9.39
N HIS A 35 5.21 12.90 -10.56
CA HIS A 35 4.54 12.83 -11.84
C HIS A 35 4.79 11.44 -12.42
N VAL A 36 3.75 10.62 -12.53
CA VAL A 36 3.83 9.27 -13.08
C VAL A 36 3.30 9.29 -14.52
N TYR A 37 4.07 8.68 -15.42
CA TYR A 37 3.77 8.60 -16.84
C TYR A 37 3.53 7.14 -17.20
N HIS A 38 2.40 6.83 -17.84
CA HIS A 38 2.14 5.51 -18.44
C HIS A 38 2.11 5.66 -19.96
N ASN A 39 3.17 5.20 -20.63
CA ASN A 39 3.37 5.46 -22.06
C ASN A 39 2.14 5.07 -22.90
N GLY A 40 1.66 6.00 -23.72
CA GLY A 40 0.47 5.83 -24.58
C GLY A 40 -0.86 5.65 -23.84
N ARG A 41 -0.94 6.01 -22.55
CA ARG A 41 -2.14 5.88 -21.72
C ARG A 41 -2.51 7.20 -21.06
N TYR A 42 -2.09 7.41 -19.81
CA TYR A 42 -2.36 8.61 -19.05
C TYR A 42 -1.18 8.94 -18.17
N ASP A 43 -1.13 10.21 -17.77
CA ASP A 43 -0.19 10.71 -16.80
C ASP A 43 -0.96 11.16 -15.56
N ILE A 44 -0.34 11.04 -14.40
CA ILE A 44 -0.97 11.36 -13.13
C ILE A 44 0.01 11.99 -12.16
N VAL A 45 -0.40 13.07 -11.51
CA VAL A 45 0.31 13.64 -10.37
C VAL A 45 -0.20 12.99 -9.09
N LEU A 46 0.70 12.39 -8.32
CA LEU A 46 0.42 11.73 -7.05
C LEU A 46 1.04 12.54 -5.89
N ASN A 47 0.20 13.05 -4.99
CA ASN A 47 0.64 13.66 -3.74
C ASN A 47 0.61 12.62 -2.61
N SER A 48 1.34 12.90 -1.53
CA SER A 48 1.43 12.04 -0.35
C SER A 48 0.06 11.66 0.22
N TYR A 49 -0.27 10.37 0.25
CA TYR A 49 -1.53 9.78 0.73
C TYR A 49 -2.82 10.33 0.08
N ASP A 50 -2.71 10.91 -1.11
CA ASP A 50 -3.85 11.56 -1.79
C ASP A 50 -4.73 10.54 -2.53
N LYS A 51 -4.10 9.65 -3.30
CA LYS A 51 -4.79 8.62 -4.09
C LYS A 51 -3.89 7.42 -4.34
N ILE A 52 -4.54 6.32 -4.72
CA ILE A 52 -3.90 5.09 -5.14
C ILE A 52 -3.99 5.02 -6.65
N ASP A 53 -2.86 4.81 -7.30
CA ASP A 53 -2.81 4.50 -8.72
C ASP A 53 -2.72 2.98 -8.92
N ILE A 54 -3.58 2.44 -9.79
CA ILE A 54 -3.69 1.01 -10.04
C ILE A 54 -3.48 0.76 -11.52
N PHE A 55 -2.39 0.06 -11.84
CA PHE A 55 -1.98 -0.13 -13.23
C PHE A 55 -1.33 -1.50 -13.45
N ASP A 56 -1.25 -1.90 -14.72
CA ASP A 56 -0.59 -3.14 -15.12
C ASP A 56 0.93 -2.97 -15.00
N GLY A 57 1.59 -3.85 -14.25
CA GLY A 57 3.03 -3.82 -14.06
C GLY A 57 3.84 -4.07 -15.33
N GLY A 58 3.20 -4.60 -16.39
CA GLY A 58 3.81 -4.78 -17.70
C GLY A 58 3.82 -3.52 -18.56
N TRP A 59 3.21 -2.42 -18.13
CA TRP A 59 3.23 -1.16 -18.86
C TRP A 59 4.59 -0.48 -18.74
N GLU A 60 5.06 0.10 -19.85
CA GLU A 60 6.17 1.05 -19.84
C GLU A 60 5.73 2.30 -19.08
N SER A 61 6.22 2.42 -17.85
CA SER A 61 5.85 3.48 -16.92
C SER A 61 7.09 4.07 -16.28
N SER A 62 7.05 5.36 -15.96
CA SER A 62 8.13 6.09 -15.31
C SER A 62 7.57 7.08 -14.29
N ALA A 63 8.42 7.56 -13.41
CA ALA A 63 8.05 8.60 -12.46
C ALA A 63 9.18 9.63 -12.33
N ALA A 64 8.80 10.91 -12.21
CA ALA A 64 9.71 12.01 -11.92
C ALA A 64 9.30 12.72 -10.63
N GLY A 65 10.28 13.05 -9.80
CA GLY A 65 10.07 13.79 -8.55
C GLY A 65 10.93 13.29 -7.39
N ARG A 66 11.04 14.13 -6.36
CA ARG A 66 11.52 13.69 -5.03
C ARG A 66 10.37 13.11 -4.23
N MET A 67 10.40 11.81 -4.00
CA MET A 67 9.31 11.09 -3.34
C MET A 67 9.79 9.85 -2.59
N THR A 68 8.94 9.39 -1.68
CA THR A 68 8.94 8.00 -1.21
C THR A 68 7.60 7.39 -1.58
N ASP A 69 7.62 6.25 -2.28
CA ASP A 69 6.43 5.50 -2.67
C ASP A 69 6.29 4.18 -1.90
N PHE A 70 5.05 3.74 -1.76
CA PHE A 70 4.67 2.42 -1.30
C PHE A 70 4.01 1.67 -2.45
N ASN A 71 4.46 0.44 -2.65
CA ASN A 71 4.09 -0.38 -3.79
C ASN A 71 3.61 -1.75 -3.34
N LEU A 72 2.36 -2.10 -3.68
CA LEU A 72 1.86 -3.46 -3.61
C LEU A 72 1.82 -4.03 -5.04
N MET A 73 2.53 -5.13 -5.25
CA MET A 73 2.62 -5.83 -6.54
C MET A 73 1.99 -7.22 -6.39
N VAL A 74 0.90 -7.48 -7.10
CA VAL A 74 0.11 -8.71 -6.98
C VAL A 74 0.10 -9.45 -8.31
N HIS A 75 0.47 -10.73 -8.33
CA HIS A 75 0.39 -11.56 -9.53
C HIS A 75 -1.08 -11.66 -9.98
N LYS A 76 -1.35 -11.65 -11.29
CA LYS A 76 -2.70 -11.64 -11.86
C LYS A 76 -3.55 -12.88 -11.56
N GLU A 77 -2.94 -13.94 -11.06
CA GLU A 77 -3.66 -15.12 -10.55
C GLU A 77 -4.22 -14.92 -9.13
N CYS A 78 -3.87 -13.82 -8.46
CA CYS A 78 -4.38 -13.45 -7.15
C CYS A 78 -5.19 -12.15 -7.22
N SER A 79 -6.05 -11.96 -6.23
CA SER A 79 -6.75 -10.70 -5.99
C SER A 79 -5.97 -9.83 -4.99
N GLY A 80 -5.98 -8.52 -5.23
CA GLY A 80 -5.33 -7.52 -4.38
C GLY A 80 -6.27 -6.36 -4.10
N GLU A 81 -6.16 -5.79 -2.91
CA GLU A 81 -6.85 -4.58 -2.49
C GLU A 81 -5.84 -3.69 -1.76
N MET A 82 -5.93 -2.37 -1.95
CA MET A 82 -5.16 -1.39 -1.18
C MET A 82 -6.05 -0.19 -0.86
N SER A 83 -5.96 0.31 0.38
CA SER A 83 -6.72 1.48 0.84
C SER A 83 -5.98 2.20 1.96
N VAL A 84 -6.44 3.39 2.32
CA VAL A 84 -5.94 4.14 3.48
C VAL A 84 -6.98 4.12 4.57
N ILE A 85 -6.57 3.75 5.77
CA ILE A 85 -7.38 4.00 6.97
C ILE A 85 -7.02 5.40 7.45
N ASP A 86 -7.98 6.33 7.44
CA ASP A 86 -7.80 7.79 7.70
C ASP A 86 -8.48 8.31 8.99
N LYS A 87 -9.37 7.49 9.59
CA LYS A 87 -9.90 7.59 10.96
C LYS A 87 -9.71 6.31 11.80
N ASN A 88 -10.04 6.35 13.10
CA ASN A 88 -10.20 5.14 13.92
C ASN A 88 -11.41 4.34 13.42
N CYS A 89 -11.31 3.02 13.41
CA CYS A 89 -12.38 2.17 12.90
C CYS A 89 -12.34 0.77 13.52
N THR A 90 -13.44 0.05 13.38
CA THR A 90 -13.45 -1.41 13.44
C THR A 90 -13.17 -1.93 12.03
N TYR A 91 -12.18 -2.80 11.89
CA TYR A 91 -11.81 -3.42 10.64
C TYR A 91 -12.16 -4.91 10.67
N GLU A 92 -12.82 -5.39 9.63
CA GLU A 92 -13.09 -6.81 9.44
C GLU A 92 -11.89 -7.45 8.76
N VAL A 93 -11.13 -8.26 9.51
CA VAL A 93 -10.13 -9.16 8.94
C VAL A 93 -10.86 -10.27 8.21
N ARG A 94 -10.56 -10.43 6.92
CA ARG A 94 -11.19 -11.43 6.04
C ARG A 94 -10.18 -12.51 5.66
N SER A 95 -10.65 -13.64 5.15
CA SER A 95 -9.76 -14.71 4.65
C SER A 95 -8.68 -14.20 3.69
N GLY A 96 -7.49 -14.80 3.73
CA GLY A 96 -6.30 -14.35 3.01
C GLY A 96 -5.41 -13.45 3.85
N MET A 97 -4.49 -12.74 3.20
CA MET A 97 -3.46 -11.97 3.88
C MET A 97 -3.85 -10.51 4.00
N ASN A 98 -4.16 -10.06 5.22
CA ASN A 98 -4.46 -8.67 5.54
C ASN A 98 -3.19 -8.04 6.10
N MET A 99 -2.81 -6.88 5.57
CA MET A 99 -1.57 -6.22 5.93
C MET A 99 -1.83 -4.75 6.23
N PHE A 100 -1.14 -4.22 7.23
CA PHE A 100 -1.24 -2.82 7.63
C PHE A 100 0.15 -2.22 7.75
N PHE A 101 0.51 -1.39 6.78
CA PHE A 101 1.75 -0.63 6.83
C PHE A 101 1.50 0.73 7.48
N CYS A 102 2.30 1.07 8.50
CA CYS A 102 2.22 2.35 9.15
C CYS A 102 3.23 3.31 8.53
N GLY A 103 2.78 4.18 7.62
CA GLY A 103 3.69 5.08 6.91
C GLY A 103 4.14 6.31 7.72
N ARG A 104 3.39 6.68 8.76
CA ARG A 104 3.78 7.69 9.76
C ARG A 104 3.00 7.48 11.06
N GLY A 105 3.43 8.11 12.15
CA GLY A 105 2.74 8.06 13.46
C GLY A 105 2.77 6.65 14.06
N SER A 106 1.75 6.32 14.87
CA SER A 106 1.57 4.97 15.39
C SER A 106 0.10 4.57 15.46
N ALA A 107 -0.15 3.26 15.42
CA ALA A 107 -1.47 2.67 15.56
C ALA A 107 -1.44 1.50 16.55
N VAL A 108 -2.59 1.27 17.18
CA VAL A 108 -2.83 0.15 18.08
C VAL A 108 -3.98 -0.66 17.50
N PHE A 109 -3.74 -1.94 17.30
CA PHE A 109 -4.70 -2.94 16.89
C PHE A 109 -5.14 -3.70 18.12
N GLU A 110 -6.42 -3.61 18.46
CA GLU A 110 -7.00 -4.30 19.60
C GLU A 110 -7.80 -5.51 19.12
N PHE A 111 -7.35 -6.67 19.58
CA PHE A 111 -8.00 -7.97 19.44
C PHE A 111 -8.77 -8.26 20.73
N ALA A 112 -9.46 -9.40 20.80
CA ALA A 112 -10.25 -9.77 21.99
C ALA A 112 -9.40 -9.82 23.27
N ASP A 113 -8.20 -10.41 23.18
CA ASP A 113 -7.35 -10.69 24.34
C ASP A 113 -5.99 -10.00 24.30
N GLU A 114 -5.66 -9.30 23.21
CA GLU A 114 -4.35 -8.69 23.01
C GLU A 114 -4.40 -7.33 22.30
N LYS A 115 -3.30 -6.59 22.41
CA LYS A 115 -3.09 -5.34 21.69
C LYS A 115 -1.72 -5.36 21.04
N ILE A 116 -1.69 -5.03 19.76
CA ILE A 116 -0.45 -4.91 18.98
C ILE A 116 -0.30 -3.45 18.57
N SER A 117 0.87 -2.87 18.89
CA SER A 117 1.21 -1.52 18.44
C SER A 117 2.13 -1.60 17.23
N VAL A 118 1.90 -0.72 16.26
CA VAL A 118 2.81 -0.50 15.12
C VAL A 118 3.17 0.97 15.02
N CYS A 119 4.43 1.24 14.72
CA CYS A 119 5.01 2.55 14.53
C CYS A 119 5.35 2.79 13.05
N ALA A 120 5.69 4.04 12.72
CA ALA A 120 6.13 4.41 11.38
C ALA A 120 7.24 3.47 10.84
N GLY A 121 7.04 2.95 9.63
CA GLY A 121 7.92 1.99 8.97
C GLY A 121 7.60 0.52 9.26
N GLU A 122 6.70 0.22 10.20
CA GLU A 122 6.35 -1.16 10.55
C GLU A 122 5.16 -1.69 9.75
N LEU A 123 5.15 -3.00 9.53
CA LEU A 123 4.14 -3.75 8.83
C LEU A 123 3.55 -4.80 9.78
N LEU A 124 2.24 -4.72 10.04
CA LEU A 124 1.48 -5.80 10.66
C LEU A 124 0.92 -6.71 9.56
N ILE A 125 1.05 -8.03 9.74
CA ILE A 125 0.47 -9.04 8.86
C ILE A 125 -0.46 -9.91 9.69
N LEU A 126 -1.70 -10.06 9.23
CA LEU A 126 -2.71 -10.95 9.79
C LEU A 126 -3.15 -11.91 8.69
N GLU A 127 -2.92 -13.19 8.92
CA GLU A 127 -3.31 -14.28 8.02
C GLU A 127 -4.50 -15.02 8.63
N ASP A 128 -5.59 -15.14 7.86
CA ASP A 128 -6.78 -15.90 8.27
C ASP A 128 -7.15 -16.94 7.19
N GLU A 129 -7.34 -18.19 7.63
CA GLU A 129 -7.65 -19.32 6.75
C GLU A 129 -9.14 -19.70 6.71
N GLY A 130 -10.07 -18.92 7.29
CA GLY A 130 -11.48 -19.29 7.12
C GLY A 130 -12.55 -18.65 7.99
N CYS A 131 -12.24 -17.69 8.87
CA CYS A 131 -13.26 -17.01 9.68
C CYS A 131 -12.94 -15.52 9.81
N SER A 132 -13.82 -14.67 9.26
CA SER A 132 -13.65 -13.23 9.46
C SER A 132 -13.86 -12.85 10.93
N PHE A 133 -13.04 -11.92 11.41
CA PHE A 133 -13.14 -11.38 12.74
C PHE A 133 -12.88 -9.88 12.74
N ASN A 134 -13.41 -9.18 13.73
CA ASN A 134 -13.28 -7.74 13.84
C ASN A 134 -12.15 -7.36 14.78
N ILE A 135 -11.37 -6.37 14.38
CA ILE A 135 -10.35 -5.72 15.22
C ILE A 135 -10.62 -4.23 15.32
N ASN A 136 -10.34 -3.63 16.47
CA ASN A 136 -10.40 -2.17 16.59
C ASN A 136 -9.04 -1.57 16.25
N VAL A 137 -9.04 -0.58 15.37
CA VAL A 137 -7.84 0.13 14.92
C VAL A 137 -7.87 1.54 15.49
N GLY A 138 -7.10 1.75 16.55
CA GLY A 138 -6.86 3.04 17.18
C GLY A 138 -5.62 3.70 16.62
N ARG A 139 -5.66 5.00 16.33
CA ARG A 139 -4.52 5.70 15.73
C ARG A 139 -4.10 6.90 16.54
N ASN A 140 -2.78 7.11 16.54
CA ASN A 140 -2.14 8.28 17.05
C ASN A 140 -1.35 8.95 15.91
N GLY A 141 -2.02 9.84 15.17
CA GLY A 141 -1.44 10.54 14.02
C GLY A 141 -1.09 9.64 12.82
N ALA A 142 -1.42 8.34 12.88
CA ALA A 142 -0.97 7.40 11.88
C ALA A 142 -1.56 7.64 10.49
N LYS A 143 -0.81 7.27 9.45
CA LYS A 143 -1.37 7.00 8.12
C LYS A 143 -1.14 5.53 7.82
N LEU A 144 -2.22 4.75 7.90
CA LEU A 144 -2.17 3.30 7.70
C LEU A 144 -2.58 2.99 6.26
N ILE A 145 -1.72 2.26 5.57
CA ILE A 145 -2.06 1.63 4.29
C ILE A 145 -2.51 0.21 4.60
N MET A 146 -3.78 -0.06 4.39
CA MET A 146 -4.34 -1.40 4.48
C MET A 146 -4.22 -2.06 3.12
N MET A 147 -3.80 -3.32 3.11
CA MET A 147 -3.79 -4.16 1.93
C MET A 147 -4.45 -5.50 2.24
N ARG A 148 -5.07 -6.10 1.23
CA ARG A 148 -5.51 -7.50 1.28
C ARG A 148 -5.06 -8.22 0.03
N VAL A 149 -4.48 -9.41 0.19
CA VAL A 149 -4.16 -10.29 -0.93
C VAL A 149 -4.79 -11.65 -0.69
N CYS A 150 -5.54 -12.14 -1.68
CA CYS A 150 -6.10 -13.49 -1.67
C CYS A 150 -5.70 -14.19 -2.97
N CYS A 151 -4.87 -15.21 -2.79
CA CYS A 151 -4.67 -16.32 -3.70
C CYS A 151 -5.41 -17.52 -3.07
#